data_AF-A0A972D981-F1
#
_entry.id   AF-A0A972D981-F1
#
_cell.length_a   1.000
_cell.length_b   1.000
_cell.length_c   1.000
_cell.angle_alpha   90.00
_cell.angle_beta   90.00
_cell.angle_gamma   90.00
#
_symmetry.space_group_name_H-M   'P 1'
#
loop_
_entity.id
_entity.type
_entity.pdbx_description
1 polymer ?
#
loop_
_entity_poly.entity_id
_entity_poly.type
_entity_poly.pdbx_seq_one_letter_code
_entity_poly.pdbx_strand_id
1 'polypeptide(L)'
;MRTLTSAVLALFLGLSTACSRSHEPVRDYRGAWLSEDGTTLLRVAPDLRVWFYAVDEVGGCLVIAQGILRGDAIIAMDGTRYPVAMPKADVLVVFDQADGLLDGRYASVDFDEICDLEPPPGGENGDHAFHLPVGPVKISNRIATREVVLEVPQGTIAFAIYVFGKKVGDSVWPSALEAPNGQNLLAHMPDLGFCSPGFCSIFVPRNAALGAVPGRFALTMRGPEPDLADLDARGVLRAGPSLSLTRIALKPIVATSQLTAEDLDVILERARLVYEENADVVLDVLPPESAESRFALVPGDFSHPSVVELSRAGEADAVNVYFVDRVTGIAGILGLASGIPSSLGVRGPWNGVLVALDTHRLGQAPFDLEMVGDTVLHEVGHALGLFHTTEEDGRLHDPIADTPECPPSNDVNGDGILTVDECELLDGYNFLFWTPMYGDAFLAVQHEISSEQAMVLSHVVIGGAP
;
A
#
# COMPACT_ATOMS: atom_id res chain seq x y z
N MET A 1 52.76 -7.77 -1.78
CA MET A 1 53.17 -6.66 -0.89
C MET A 1 51.98 -6.32 0.00
N ARG A 2 52.08 -6.70 1.30
CA ARG A 2 51.45 -6.20 2.55
C ARG A 2 50.09 -5.45 2.48
N THR A 3 49.10 -5.61 3.35
CA THR A 3 48.62 -6.56 4.39
C THR A 3 47.33 -5.93 4.97
N LEU A 4 46.35 -6.76 5.38
CA LEU A 4 45.22 -6.39 6.25
C LEU A 4 45.66 -5.85 7.63
N THR A 5 44.80 -5.05 8.30
CA THR A 5 44.48 -5.05 9.77
C THR A 5 43.49 -3.90 10.08
N SER A 6 42.24 -4.18 10.50
CA SER A 6 41.71 -4.35 11.89
C SER A 6 41.52 -3.07 12.74
N ALA A 7 40.25 -2.76 12.99
CA ALA A 7 39.59 -2.64 14.31
C ALA A 7 40.14 -1.69 15.42
N VAL A 8 39.26 -0.76 15.83
CA VAL A 8 38.78 -0.50 17.22
C VAL A 8 39.67 0.30 18.23
N LEU A 9 39.01 1.29 18.87
CA LEU A 9 39.19 1.88 20.23
C LEU A 9 40.07 3.13 20.45
N ALA A 10 39.45 4.25 20.89
CA ALA A 10 39.81 4.96 22.14
C ALA A 10 38.85 6.13 22.48
N LEU A 11 38.49 6.22 23.77
CA LEU A 11 37.58 7.14 24.48
C LEU A 11 38.23 8.48 24.94
N PHE A 12 37.39 9.51 25.06
CA PHE A 12 37.28 10.59 26.08
C PHE A 12 38.50 11.07 26.94
N LEU A 13 38.79 12.39 26.90
CA LEU A 13 38.76 13.42 27.99
C LEU A 13 39.74 14.61 27.76
N GLY A 14 39.32 15.86 28.03
CA GLY A 14 40.21 16.93 28.49
C GLY A 14 40.04 18.34 27.89
N LEU A 15 39.51 19.28 28.69
CA LEU A 15 39.23 20.71 28.42
C LEU A 15 40.48 21.61 28.19
N SER A 16 40.35 22.69 27.40
CA SER A 16 40.39 24.10 27.88
C SER A 16 40.41 25.18 26.76
N THR A 17 39.50 26.16 26.92
CA THR A 17 39.55 27.62 26.56
C THR A 17 39.81 28.07 25.10
N ALA A 18 39.21 29.13 24.53
CA ALA A 18 38.09 30.04 24.80
C ALA A 18 37.97 30.99 23.56
N CYS A 19 36.83 31.68 23.41
CA CYS A 19 36.50 32.75 22.43
C CYS A 19 36.24 32.25 21.00
N SER A 20 35.04 32.36 20.41
CA SER A 20 34.07 33.46 20.45
C SER A 20 32.62 32.95 20.24
N ARG A 21 31.64 33.57 20.91
CA ARG A 21 30.23 33.46 20.52
C ARG A 21 30.00 34.44 19.37
N SER A 22 29.80 33.94 18.16
CA SER A 22 28.71 34.45 17.33
C SER A 22 27.48 33.62 17.70
N HIS A 23 26.60 34.19 18.52
CA HIS A 23 25.19 33.80 18.43
C HIS A 23 24.74 34.25 17.04
N GLU A 24 24.88 33.37 16.06
CA GLU A 24 23.98 33.44 14.91
C GLU A 24 22.55 33.29 15.46
N PRO A 25 21.57 34.03 14.92
CA PRO A 25 20.20 33.86 15.35
C PRO A 25 19.85 32.40 15.14
N VAL A 26 19.33 31.75 16.18
CA VAL A 26 18.62 30.48 16.04
C VAL A 26 17.46 30.77 15.09
N ARG A 27 17.70 30.53 13.80
CA ARG A 27 16.69 30.53 12.76
C ARG A 27 15.86 29.29 13.05
N ASP A 28 14.64 29.48 13.52
CA ASP A 28 13.74 28.36 13.83
C ASP A 28 13.27 27.76 12.51
N TYR A 29 14.05 26.83 11.97
CA TYR A 29 13.78 26.15 10.70
C TYR A 29 12.66 25.11 10.84
N ARG A 30 11.71 25.25 11.76
CA ARG A 30 10.57 24.31 11.88
C ARG A 30 9.43 24.76 11.00
N GLY A 31 8.93 23.86 10.14
CA GLY A 31 7.84 24.17 9.21
C GLY A 31 7.96 23.43 7.90
N ALA A 32 7.15 23.87 6.92
CA ALA A 32 7.24 23.43 5.54
C ALA A 32 7.44 24.61 4.60
N TRP A 33 8.17 24.40 3.50
CA TRP A 33 8.41 25.39 2.47
C TRP A 33 8.27 24.78 1.07
N LEU A 34 7.46 25.39 0.21
CA LEU A 34 7.26 24.99 -1.18
C LEU A 34 8.11 25.84 -2.11
N SER A 35 8.76 25.22 -3.09
CA SER A 35 9.57 25.89 -4.12
C SER A 35 8.72 26.87 -4.95
N GLU A 36 9.35 27.91 -5.49
CA GLU A 36 8.65 28.92 -6.30
C GLU A 36 7.94 28.35 -7.55
N ASP A 37 8.42 27.22 -8.08
CA ASP A 37 7.77 26.51 -9.19
C ASP A 37 6.67 25.53 -8.74
N GLY A 38 6.47 25.38 -7.43
CA GLY A 38 5.42 24.55 -6.84
C GLY A 38 5.69 23.05 -6.91
N THR A 39 6.88 22.61 -7.33
CA THR A 39 7.17 21.18 -7.60
C THR A 39 7.87 20.47 -6.45
N THR A 40 8.48 21.21 -5.50
CA THR A 40 9.29 20.65 -4.43
C THR A 40 8.94 21.26 -3.09
N LEU A 41 8.60 20.44 -2.10
CA LEU A 41 8.33 20.87 -0.74
C LEU A 41 9.37 20.33 0.23
N LEU A 42 9.82 21.18 1.16
CA LEU A 42 10.75 20.84 2.23
C LEU A 42 10.02 20.88 3.55
N ARG A 43 9.92 19.77 4.28
CA ARG A 43 9.41 19.74 5.64
C ARG A 43 10.53 19.52 6.62
N VAL A 44 10.61 20.34 7.65
CA VAL A 44 11.60 20.22 8.73
C VAL A 44 10.89 19.96 10.06
N ALA A 45 11.13 18.78 10.64
CA ALA A 45 10.54 18.38 11.91
C ALA A 45 11.21 19.07 13.12
N PRO A 46 10.56 19.02 14.31
CA PRO A 46 11.11 19.60 15.54
C PRO A 46 12.49 19.06 15.96
N ASP A 47 12.82 17.84 15.53
CA ASP A 47 14.09 17.14 15.76
C ASP A 47 15.14 17.36 14.64
N LEU A 48 14.87 18.31 13.74
CA LEU A 48 15.73 18.73 12.63
C LEU A 48 15.85 17.71 11.48
N ARG A 49 15.06 16.63 11.48
CA ARG A 49 14.91 15.80 10.27
C ARG A 49 14.22 16.60 9.18
N VAL A 50 14.67 16.41 7.95
CA VAL A 50 14.15 17.07 6.75
C VAL A 50 13.64 16.02 5.78
N TRP A 51 12.45 16.25 5.25
CA TRP A 51 11.90 15.48 4.13
C TRP A 51 11.76 16.40 2.93
N PHE A 52 12.21 15.91 1.78
CA PHE A 52 12.03 16.52 0.48
C PHE A 52 10.86 15.83 -0.18
N TYR A 53 9.88 16.59 -0.61
CA TYR A 53 8.70 16.09 -1.29
C TYR A 53 8.68 16.62 -2.73
N ALA A 54 8.38 15.77 -3.71
CA ALA A 54 7.86 16.26 -4.98
C ALA A 54 6.35 16.51 -4.80
N VAL A 55 5.87 17.66 -5.27
CA VAL A 55 4.46 18.04 -5.22
C VAL A 55 3.87 17.91 -6.62
N ASP A 56 2.79 17.15 -6.76
CA ASP A 56 2.14 16.95 -8.06
C ASP A 56 1.08 18.02 -8.37
N GLU A 57 0.67 18.12 -9.64
CA GLU A 57 -0.27 19.16 -10.12
C GLU A 57 -1.66 19.09 -9.49
N VAL A 58 -2.03 17.95 -8.90
CA VAL A 58 -3.35 17.74 -8.28
C VAL A 58 -3.30 17.84 -6.76
N GLY A 59 -2.14 18.20 -6.19
CA GLY A 59 -1.96 18.51 -4.79
C GLY A 59 -1.73 17.27 -3.95
N GLY A 60 -0.55 16.66 -4.06
CA GLY A 60 0.03 15.90 -2.97
C GLY A 60 1.50 15.54 -3.12
N CYS A 61 2.02 14.88 -2.09
CA CYS A 61 3.43 14.98 -1.74
C CYS A 61 4.15 13.64 -1.67
N LEU A 62 5.17 13.52 -2.50
CA LEU A 62 5.99 12.34 -2.61
C LEU A 62 7.34 12.52 -1.93
N VAL A 63 7.67 11.74 -0.90
CA VAL A 63 9.02 11.81 -0.32
C VAL A 63 10.05 11.35 -1.37
N ILE A 64 10.90 12.27 -1.83
CA ILE A 64 11.95 12.01 -2.82
C ILE A 64 13.35 11.94 -2.19
N ALA A 65 13.53 12.51 -1.00
CA ALA A 65 14.77 12.41 -0.24
C ALA A 65 14.53 12.71 1.24
N GLN A 66 15.52 12.35 2.06
CA GLN A 66 15.56 12.69 3.48
C GLN A 66 16.93 13.26 3.84
N GLY A 67 16.95 14.06 4.90
CA GLY A 67 18.17 14.65 5.41
C GLY A 67 18.05 15.12 6.85
N ILE A 68 19.11 15.76 7.32
CA ILE A 68 19.17 16.38 8.63
C ILE A 68 19.67 17.80 8.46
N LEU A 69 18.91 18.75 9.01
CA LEU A 69 19.33 20.13 9.08
C LEU A 69 20.42 20.29 10.14
N ARG A 70 21.61 20.75 9.73
CA ARG A 70 22.75 21.01 10.61
C ARG A 70 23.32 22.40 10.37
N GLY A 71 22.92 23.34 11.23
CA GLY A 71 23.38 24.73 11.16
C GLY A 71 22.83 25.44 9.93
N ASP A 72 23.72 25.71 8.97
CA ASP A 72 23.46 26.45 7.73
C ASP A 72 23.32 25.54 6.51
N ALA A 73 23.12 24.24 6.69
CA ALA A 73 22.94 23.30 5.58
C ALA A 73 22.04 22.13 5.94
N ILE A 74 21.35 21.61 4.94
CA ILE A 74 20.71 20.29 4.99
C ILE A 74 21.73 19.26 4.51
N ILE A 75 21.92 18.20 5.28
CA ILE A 75 22.75 17.05 4.91
C ILE A 75 21.81 15.92 4.52
N ALA A 76 21.71 15.61 3.24
CA ALA A 76 20.92 14.47 2.78
C ALA A 76 21.56 13.14 3.20
N MET A 77 20.76 12.07 3.17
CA MET A 77 21.20 10.75 3.62
C MET A 77 22.33 10.15 2.78
N ASP A 78 22.43 10.53 1.51
CA ASP A 78 23.54 10.20 0.60
C ASP A 78 24.85 10.95 0.94
N GLY A 79 24.80 11.89 1.90
CA GLY A 79 25.92 12.73 2.32
C GLY A 79 26.00 14.06 1.57
N THR A 80 25.13 14.31 0.60
CA THR A 80 25.09 15.57 -0.15
C THR A 80 24.74 16.72 0.79
N ARG A 81 25.50 17.82 0.67
CA ARG A 81 25.34 19.01 1.52
C ARG A 81 24.70 20.12 0.70
N TYR A 82 23.51 20.54 1.12
CA TYR A 82 22.78 21.67 0.55
C TYR A 82 22.87 22.87 1.51
N PRO A 83 23.72 23.87 1.26
CA PRO A 83 23.68 25.11 2.03
C PRO A 83 22.29 25.74 1.99
N VAL A 84 21.83 26.26 3.12
CA VAL A 84 20.53 26.91 3.26
C VAL A 84 20.63 28.24 3.98
N ALA A 85 19.75 29.17 3.61
CA ALA A 85 19.59 30.43 4.30
C ALA A 85 18.10 30.75 4.48
N MET A 86 17.72 31.24 5.65
CA MET A 86 16.44 31.92 5.86
C MET A 86 16.66 33.42 5.92
N PRO A 87 16.56 34.14 4.78
CA PRO A 87 16.63 35.60 4.77
C PRO A 87 15.43 36.23 5.51
N LYS A 88 14.30 35.53 5.59
CA LYS A 88 13.10 35.89 6.36
C LYS A 88 12.51 34.64 7.01
N ALA A 89 11.63 34.81 8.00
CA ALA A 89 11.02 33.68 8.72
C ALA A 89 10.18 32.76 7.81
N ASP A 90 9.63 33.32 6.73
CA ASP A 90 8.72 32.69 5.78
C ASP A 90 9.41 32.28 4.47
N VAL A 91 10.72 32.49 4.34
CA VAL A 91 11.46 32.20 3.11
C VAL A 91 12.69 31.39 3.42
N LEU A 92 12.77 30.20 2.83
CA LEU A 92 13.96 29.35 2.82
C LEU A 92 14.61 29.45 1.43
N VAL A 93 15.93 29.58 1.40
CA VAL A 93 16.73 29.55 0.17
C VAL A 93 17.66 28.37 0.29
N VAL A 94 17.61 27.46 -0.69
CA VAL A 94 18.50 26.31 -0.79
C VAL A 94 19.45 26.56 -1.94
N PHE A 95 20.74 26.30 -1.71
CA PHE A 95 21.77 26.41 -2.72
C PHE A 95 22.19 24.98 -3.11
N ASP A 96 21.81 24.55 -4.30
CA ASP A 96 22.20 23.23 -4.83
C ASP A 96 23.27 23.39 -5.90
N GLN A 97 24.50 22.98 -5.56
CA GLN A 97 25.66 23.08 -6.47
C GLN A 97 25.97 21.76 -7.19
N ALA A 98 25.21 20.70 -6.93
CA ALA A 98 25.40 19.41 -7.58
C ALA A 98 24.62 19.40 -8.90
N ASP A 99 23.29 19.33 -8.81
CA ASP A 99 22.45 19.02 -9.97
C ASP A 99 21.43 20.14 -10.24
N GLY A 100 21.30 21.09 -9.31
CA GLY A 100 20.42 22.27 -9.42
C GLY A 100 18.94 21.97 -9.20
N LEU A 101 18.59 20.74 -8.82
CA LEU A 101 17.21 20.29 -8.63
C LEU A 101 16.55 21.00 -7.45
N LEU A 102 17.31 21.27 -6.40
CA LEU A 102 16.82 21.90 -5.18
C LEU A 102 17.20 23.38 -5.08
N ASP A 103 17.92 23.92 -6.06
CA ASP A 103 18.40 25.31 -6.04
C ASP A 103 17.23 26.27 -6.17
N GLY A 104 17.11 27.19 -5.23
CA GLY A 104 16.12 28.25 -5.35
C GLY A 104 15.50 28.69 -4.03
N ARG A 105 14.37 29.38 -4.20
CA ARG A 105 13.63 30.02 -3.12
C ARG A 105 12.37 29.21 -2.84
N TYR A 106 12.07 29.07 -1.56
CA TYR A 106 10.93 28.36 -1.06
C TYR A 106 10.13 29.26 -0.12
N ALA A 107 8.82 29.29 -0.30
CA ALA A 107 7.88 30.03 0.52
C ALA A 107 7.30 29.12 1.61
N SER A 108 7.15 29.62 2.82
CA SER A 108 6.54 28.88 3.91
C SER A 108 5.08 28.57 3.59
N VAL A 109 4.68 27.34 3.85
CA VAL A 109 3.35 26.79 3.58
C VAL A 109 2.87 26.00 4.79
N ASP A 110 1.56 25.78 4.88
CA ASP A 110 1.02 24.74 5.73
C ASP A 110 1.28 23.39 5.06
N PHE A 111 2.02 22.51 5.72
CA PHE A 111 2.28 21.17 5.20
C PHE A 111 0.98 20.41 5.01
N ASP A 112 0.04 20.59 5.93
CA ASP A 112 -1.16 19.76 5.97
C ASP A 112 -2.12 20.14 4.84
N GLU A 113 -2.12 21.41 4.41
CA GLU A 113 -2.90 21.89 3.25
C GLU A 113 -2.38 21.39 1.90
N ILE A 114 -1.14 20.90 1.84
CA ILE A 114 -0.48 20.45 0.59
C ILE A 114 -0.26 18.93 0.60
N CYS A 115 0.06 18.35 1.75
CA CYS A 115 0.62 17.01 1.88
C CYS A 115 -0.08 16.12 2.92
N ASP A 116 -0.88 16.64 3.86
CA ASP A 116 -1.74 15.84 4.77
C ASP A 116 -3.16 15.81 4.20
N LEU A 117 -3.26 15.30 2.98
CA LEU A 117 -4.51 15.29 2.24
C LEU A 117 -5.48 14.39 2.97
N GLU A 118 -6.67 14.93 3.24
CA GLU A 118 -7.70 14.16 3.91
C GLU A 118 -8.08 12.99 2.99
N PRO A 119 -7.93 11.73 3.44
CA PRO A 119 -8.42 10.59 2.69
C PRO A 119 -9.89 10.82 2.34
N PRO A 120 -10.31 10.51 1.11
CA PRO A 120 -11.70 10.71 0.72
C PRO A 120 -12.63 9.81 1.54
N PRO A 121 -13.94 10.11 1.55
CA PRO A 121 -14.92 9.21 2.13
C PRO A 121 -14.88 7.84 1.44
N GLY A 122 -15.48 6.83 2.08
CA GLY A 122 -15.42 5.44 1.66
C GLY A 122 -16.03 5.09 0.30
N GLY A 123 -16.49 6.06 -0.49
CA GLY A 123 -16.96 5.83 -1.85
C GLY A 123 -18.44 5.44 -1.96
N GLU A 124 -18.81 4.96 -3.15
CA GLU A 124 -20.18 4.60 -3.54
C GLU A 124 -20.40 3.09 -3.50
N ASN A 125 -21.49 2.64 -2.90
CA ASN A 125 -21.78 1.21 -2.82
C ASN A 125 -22.29 0.67 -4.16
N GLY A 126 -21.79 -0.52 -4.51
CA GLY A 126 -22.41 -1.41 -5.48
C GLY A 126 -23.53 -2.25 -4.87
N ASP A 127 -23.90 -3.31 -5.56
CA ASP A 127 -25.03 -4.17 -5.22
C ASP A 127 -24.78 -5.01 -3.96
N HIS A 128 -23.51 -5.31 -3.64
CA HIS A 128 -23.14 -6.19 -2.53
C HIS A 128 -22.88 -5.45 -1.21
N ALA A 129 -22.75 -4.12 -1.24
CA ALA A 129 -22.32 -3.34 -0.10
C ALA A 129 -23.44 -2.52 0.56
N PHE A 130 -23.36 -2.38 1.88
CA PHE A 130 -24.30 -1.59 2.66
C PHE A 130 -23.60 -0.86 3.82
N HIS A 131 -24.19 0.24 4.27
CA HIS A 131 -23.68 0.97 5.44
C HIS A 131 -23.82 0.14 6.71
N LEU A 132 -22.77 0.10 7.51
CA LEU A 132 -22.82 -0.51 8.85
C LEU A 132 -23.11 0.55 9.91
N PRO A 133 -23.87 0.20 10.96
CA PRO A 133 -24.04 1.07 12.11
C PRO A 133 -22.72 1.25 12.84
N VAL A 134 -22.31 2.52 13.00
CA VAL A 134 -21.16 2.92 13.80
C VAL A 134 -21.66 3.46 15.14
N GLY A 135 -21.37 2.74 16.23
CA GLY A 135 -21.78 3.08 17.59
C GLY A 135 -21.15 4.36 18.13
N PRO A 136 -21.55 4.80 19.33
CA PRO A 136 -20.94 5.96 19.98
C PRO A 136 -19.49 5.69 20.39
N VAL A 137 -18.70 6.74 20.50
CA VAL A 137 -17.35 6.66 21.09
C VAL A 137 -17.47 6.32 22.58
N LYS A 138 -16.75 5.30 23.02
CA LYS A 138 -16.64 4.86 24.41
C LYS A 138 -15.24 5.19 24.91
N ILE A 139 -15.12 5.74 26.11
CA ILE A 139 -13.82 6.06 26.71
C ILE A 139 -13.65 5.23 27.98
N SER A 140 -12.57 4.47 28.05
CA SER A 140 -12.18 3.70 29.24
C SER A 140 -10.67 3.78 29.42
N ASN A 141 -10.21 4.12 30.63
CA ASN A 141 -8.78 4.22 30.96
C ASN A 141 -7.96 5.08 29.97
N ARG A 142 -8.53 6.21 29.51
CA ARG A 142 -7.95 7.12 28.50
C ARG A 142 -7.76 6.51 27.10
N ILE A 143 -8.41 5.40 26.83
CA ILE A 143 -8.47 4.78 25.51
C ILE A 143 -9.88 5.04 24.98
N ALA A 144 -9.97 5.68 23.82
CA ALA A 144 -11.23 5.84 23.11
C ALA A 144 -11.39 4.69 22.11
N THR A 145 -12.61 4.17 22.02
CA THR A 145 -12.98 3.13 21.08
C THR A 145 -14.34 3.41 20.46
N ARG A 146 -14.57 2.87 19.27
CA ARG A 146 -15.84 2.94 18.56
C ARG A 146 -16.14 1.59 17.93
N GLU A 147 -17.39 1.17 18.00
CA GLU A 147 -17.81 -0.17 17.60
C GLU A 147 -18.56 -0.12 16.28
N VAL A 148 -18.20 -0.99 15.34
CA VAL A 148 -18.89 -1.23 14.07
C VAL A 148 -19.50 -2.62 14.15
N VAL A 149 -20.79 -2.75 13.85
CA VAL A 149 -21.53 -4.01 14.02
C VAL A 149 -21.98 -4.55 12.68
N LEU A 150 -21.68 -5.82 12.42
CA LEU A 150 -22.16 -6.58 11.27
C LEU A 150 -23.02 -7.74 11.76
N GLU A 151 -24.24 -7.84 11.26
CA GLU A 151 -25.08 -9.03 11.44
C GLU A 151 -24.88 -9.94 10.23
N VAL A 152 -24.39 -11.16 10.46
CA VAL A 152 -24.13 -12.16 9.42
C VAL A 152 -25.34 -13.12 9.36
N PRO A 153 -26.13 -13.11 8.28
CA PRO A 153 -27.28 -14.00 8.13
C PRO A 153 -26.88 -15.48 8.04
N GLN A 154 -27.87 -16.34 8.26
CA GLN A 154 -27.70 -17.77 7.98
C GLN A 154 -27.44 -18.01 6.49
N GLY A 155 -26.46 -18.84 6.17
CA GLY A 155 -26.11 -19.18 4.78
C GLY A 155 -25.11 -18.21 4.13
N THR A 156 -24.63 -17.19 4.85
CA THR A 156 -23.46 -16.41 4.42
C THR A 156 -22.22 -17.30 4.41
N ILE A 157 -21.49 -17.27 3.30
CA ILE A 157 -20.23 -18.01 3.13
C ILE A 157 -19.02 -17.10 3.27
N ALA A 158 -19.18 -15.79 3.02
CA ALA A 158 -18.13 -14.82 3.16
C ALA A 158 -18.66 -13.43 3.50
N PHE A 159 -17.83 -12.65 4.18
CA PHE A 159 -18.13 -11.25 4.47
C PHE A 159 -16.86 -10.41 4.57
N ALA A 160 -17.03 -9.12 4.33
CA ALA A 160 -16.01 -8.12 4.62
C ALA A 160 -16.60 -6.95 5.42
N ILE A 161 -15.77 -6.36 6.27
CA ILE A 161 -16.02 -5.10 6.94
C ILE A 161 -14.96 -4.12 6.47
N TYR A 162 -15.39 -3.03 5.85
CA TYR A 162 -14.53 -1.92 5.46
C TYR A 162 -14.78 -0.75 6.39
N VAL A 163 -13.69 -0.13 6.85
CA VAL A 163 -13.75 1.10 7.64
C VAL A 163 -12.93 2.15 6.93
N PHE A 164 -13.53 3.31 6.72
CA PHE A 164 -12.94 4.46 6.09
C PHE A 164 -12.93 5.63 7.06
N GLY A 165 -11.97 6.53 6.90
CA GLY A 165 -11.95 7.78 7.64
C GLY A 165 -10.56 8.38 7.69
N LYS A 166 -10.51 9.68 7.96
CA LYS A 166 -9.28 10.49 7.84
C LYS A 166 -8.05 9.91 8.55
N LYS A 167 -8.27 9.28 9.71
CA LYS A 167 -7.20 8.78 10.58
C LYS A 167 -7.15 7.25 10.67
N VAL A 168 -7.95 6.55 9.87
CA VAL A 168 -7.94 5.09 9.76
C VAL A 168 -6.62 4.66 9.11
N GLY A 169 -5.96 3.64 9.69
CA GLY A 169 -4.65 3.17 9.22
C GLY A 169 -3.48 4.10 9.57
N ASP A 170 -3.70 5.14 10.38
CA ASP A 170 -2.66 6.05 10.90
C ASP A 170 -2.69 6.09 12.44
N SER A 171 -3.71 6.69 13.02
CA SER A 171 -3.91 6.78 14.48
C SER A 171 -5.16 6.05 14.97
N VAL A 172 -6.00 5.59 14.04
CA VAL A 172 -7.17 4.74 14.29
C VAL A 172 -6.98 3.38 13.64
N TRP A 173 -7.09 2.32 14.44
CA TRP A 173 -6.83 0.94 14.02
C TRP A 173 -7.88 -0.03 14.58
N PRO A 174 -8.16 -1.15 13.88
CA PRO A 174 -8.94 -2.23 14.45
C PRO A 174 -8.19 -2.86 15.62
N SER A 175 -8.89 -3.11 16.72
CA SER A 175 -8.29 -3.63 17.96
C SER A 175 -8.94 -4.91 18.46
N ALA A 176 -10.16 -5.20 18.01
CA ALA A 176 -10.85 -6.46 18.29
C ALA A 176 -11.93 -6.71 17.24
N LEU A 177 -12.14 -7.98 16.89
CA LEU A 177 -13.30 -8.44 16.15
C LEU A 177 -13.96 -9.56 16.96
N GLU A 178 -14.98 -9.21 17.72
CA GLU A 178 -15.72 -10.18 18.53
C GLU A 178 -16.70 -10.96 17.63
N ALA A 179 -16.51 -12.27 17.55
CA ALA A 179 -17.37 -13.20 16.84
C ALA A 179 -18.62 -13.59 17.68
N PRO A 180 -19.64 -14.23 17.09
CA PRO A 180 -20.88 -14.59 17.80
C PRO A 180 -20.70 -15.49 19.03
N ASN A 181 -19.59 -16.22 19.09
CA ASN A 181 -19.22 -17.07 20.23
C ASN A 181 -18.45 -16.32 21.34
N GLY A 182 -18.25 -15.00 21.20
CA GLY A 182 -17.52 -14.15 22.13
C GLY A 182 -16.00 -14.16 21.96
N GLN A 183 -15.45 -14.88 20.98
CA GLN A 183 -14.01 -14.88 20.71
C GLN A 183 -13.59 -13.60 19.96
N ASN A 184 -12.48 -12.99 20.38
CA ASN A 184 -11.83 -11.93 19.62
C ASN A 184 -10.93 -12.54 18.54
N LEU A 185 -11.35 -12.50 17.28
CA LEU A 185 -10.62 -13.10 16.17
C LEU A 185 -9.28 -12.40 15.90
N LEU A 186 -9.23 -11.06 15.97
CA LEU A 186 -7.99 -10.29 15.77
C LEU A 186 -6.90 -10.58 16.82
N ALA A 187 -7.29 -11.05 18.01
CA ALA A 187 -6.31 -11.47 19.02
C ALA A 187 -5.65 -12.82 18.70
N HIS A 188 -6.32 -13.67 17.90
CA HIS A 188 -5.83 -15.00 17.51
C HIS A 188 -5.20 -14.99 16.11
N MET A 189 -5.68 -14.10 15.24
CA MET A 189 -5.23 -13.92 13.87
C MET A 189 -5.15 -12.41 13.58
N PRO A 190 -4.03 -11.75 13.94
CA PRO A 190 -3.85 -10.32 13.70
C PRO A 190 -4.00 -9.94 12.23
N ASP A 191 -3.50 -10.79 11.32
CA ASP A 191 -3.52 -10.60 9.86
C ASP A 191 -4.91 -10.82 9.24
N LEU A 192 -5.93 -11.04 10.09
CA LEU A 192 -7.31 -10.97 9.65
C LEU A 192 -7.70 -9.55 9.19
N GLY A 193 -7.04 -8.51 9.72
CA GLY A 193 -7.22 -7.13 9.29
C GLY A 193 -6.06 -6.62 8.44
N PHE A 194 -6.37 -5.82 7.43
CA PHE A 194 -5.40 -5.02 6.68
C PHE A 194 -5.74 -3.54 6.85
N CYS A 195 -4.73 -2.67 6.91
CA CYS A 195 -4.93 -1.23 6.94
C CYS A 195 -3.90 -0.50 6.08
N SER A 196 -4.37 0.53 5.40
CA SER A 196 -3.59 1.55 4.69
C SER A 196 -4.14 2.94 5.06
N PRO A 197 -3.45 4.04 4.73
CA PRO A 197 -3.96 5.38 5.01
C PRO A 197 -5.40 5.57 4.49
N GLY A 198 -6.31 5.91 5.41
CA GLY A 198 -7.72 6.14 5.13
C GLY A 198 -8.62 4.91 5.09
N PHE A 199 -8.07 3.70 5.16
CA PHE A 199 -8.80 2.46 4.91
C PHE A 199 -8.32 1.28 5.76
N CYS A 200 -9.26 0.53 6.31
CA CYS A 200 -9.00 -0.81 6.85
C CYS A 200 -10.03 -1.79 6.32
N SER A 201 -9.61 -3.02 6.06
CA SER A 201 -10.47 -4.13 5.70
C SER A 201 -10.30 -5.31 6.63
N ILE A 202 -11.40 -6.00 6.87
CA ILE A 202 -11.46 -7.31 7.52
C ILE A 202 -12.24 -8.21 6.59
N PHE A 203 -11.75 -9.42 6.35
CA PHE A 203 -12.36 -10.38 5.44
C PHE A 203 -12.38 -11.79 6.04
N VAL A 204 -13.51 -12.46 5.88
CA VAL A 204 -13.74 -13.84 6.31
C VAL A 204 -14.45 -14.57 5.16
N PRO A 205 -14.01 -15.79 4.77
CA PRO A 205 -12.96 -16.58 5.38
C PRO A 205 -11.55 -16.13 5.00
N ARG A 206 -10.59 -16.31 5.92
CA ARG A 206 -9.17 -16.06 5.68
C ARG A 206 -8.37 -17.36 5.45
N ASN A 207 -8.88 -18.48 5.93
CA ASN A 207 -8.37 -19.83 5.71
C ASN A 207 -9.48 -20.86 6.00
N ALA A 208 -9.20 -22.15 5.82
CA ALA A 208 -10.21 -23.20 6.01
C ALA A 208 -10.72 -23.34 7.46
N ALA A 209 -9.93 -22.87 8.44
CA ALA A 209 -10.29 -22.92 9.85
C ALA A 209 -11.22 -21.78 10.29
N LEU A 210 -11.26 -20.66 9.55
CA LEU A 210 -12.03 -19.47 9.87
C LEU A 210 -13.12 -19.22 8.82
N GLY A 211 -14.26 -19.91 8.95
CA GLY A 211 -15.44 -19.70 8.11
C GLY A 211 -16.37 -18.58 8.58
N ALA A 212 -17.22 -18.07 7.67
CA ALA A 212 -18.30 -17.16 8.03
C ALA A 212 -19.38 -17.91 8.85
N VAL A 213 -19.53 -17.55 10.13
CA VAL A 213 -20.57 -18.11 11.01
C VAL A 213 -21.74 -17.14 11.16
N PRO A 214 -23.00 -17.60 11.19
CA PRO A 214 -24.14 -16.70 11.38
C PRO A 214 -24.13 -16.05 12.77
N GLY A 215 -24.51 -14.78 12.82
CA GLY A 215 -24.69 -14.01 14.05
C GLY A 215 -24.00 -12.65 14.03
N ARG A 216 -23.92 -12.05 15.21
CA ARG A 216 -23.38 -10.71 15.41
C ARG A 216 -21.86 -10.70 15.49
N PHE A 217 -21.22 -9.93 14.63
CA PHE A 217 -19.82 -9.55 14.74
C PHE A 217 -19.69 -8.09 15.18
N ALA A 218 -18.75 -7.81 16.09
CA ALA A 218 -18.46 -6.45 16.53
C ALA A 218 -16.97 -6.12 16.36
N LEU A 219 -16.69 -5.23 15.41
CA LEU A 219 -15.38 -4.66 15.19
C LEU A 219 -15.18 -3.45 16.11
N THR A 220 -14.12 -3.45 16.91
CA THR A 220 -13.73 -2.33 17.77
C THR A 220 -12.58 -1.56 17.13
N MET A 221 -12.86 -0.33 16.70
CA MET A 221 -11.85 0.64 16.28
C MET A 221 -11.33 1.39 17.49
N ARG A 222 -10.02 1.65 17.52
CA ARG A 222 -9.32 2.32 18.63
C ARG A 222 -8.44 3.43 18.10
N GLY A 223 -8.47 4.58 18.75
CA GLY A 223 -7.62 5.73 18.45
C GLY A 223 -7.88 6.88 19.43
N PRO A 224 -7.29 8.06 19.20
CA PRO A 224 -7.68 9.28 19.90
C PRO A 224 -9.16 9.61 19.68
N GLU A 225 -9.82 10.20 20.68
CA GLU A 225 -11.26 10.50 20.62
C GLU A 225 -11.67 11.37 19.40
N PRO A 226 -10.95 12.47 19.07
CA PRO A 226 -11.28 13.29 17.90
C PRO A 226 -11.22 12.50 16.59
N ASP A 227 -10.27 11.58 16.48
CA ASP A 227 -9.97 10.84 15.25
C ASP A 227 -11.00 9.74 14.96
N LEU A 228 -11.79 9.36 15.97
CA LEU A 228 -12.88 8.37 15.85
C LEU A 228 -14.20 8.97 15.37
N ALA A 229 -14.30 10.29 15.19
CA ALA A 229 -15.56 10.98 14.88
C ALA A 229 -16.07 10.67 13.46
N ASP A 230 -15.17 10.57 12.48
CA ASP A 230 -15.51 10.52 11.05
C ASP A 230 -15.40 9.11 10.45
N LEU A 231 -15.58 8.08 11.28
CA LEU A 231 -15.60 6.70 10.81
C LEU A 231 -16.85 6.43 9.97
N ASP A 232 -16.60 5.98 8.75
CA ASP A 232 -17.59 5.42 7.85
C ASP A 232 -17.33 3.93 7.69
N ALA A 233 -18.37 3.10 7.72
CA ALA A 233 -18.22 1.66 7.67
C ALA A 233 -19.15 1.01 6.65
N ARG A 234 -18.64 0.00 5.95
CA ARG A 234 -19.36 -0.81 4.97
C ARG A 234 -19.26 -2.28 5.31
N GLY A 235 -20.37 -2.98 5.09
CA GLY A 235 -20.45 -4.42 5.15
C GLY A 235 -20.69 -4.95 3.75
N VAL A 236 -20.04 -6.04 3.42
CA VAL A 236 -20.28 -6.80 2.19
C VAL A 236 -20.48 -8.25 2.57
N LEU A 237 -21.51 -8.88 2.02
CA LEU A 237 -21.91 -10.24 2.37
C LEU A 237 -22.13 -11.06 1.10
N ARG A 238 -21.58 -12.27 1.06
CA ARG A 238 -21.90 -13.25 0.02
C ARG A 238 -22.63 -14.43 0.63
N ALA A 239 -23.85 -14.65 0.16
CA ALA A 239 -24.62 -15.85 0.49
C ALA A 239 -24.20 -17.03 -0.39
N GLY A 240 -24.18 -18.22 0.21
CA GLY A 240 -23.81 -19.46 -0.46
C GLY A 240 -24.97 -20.25 -1.06
N PRO A 241 -24.68 -21.48 -1.55
CA PRO A 241 -23.46 -22.26 -1.30
C PRO A 241 -22.21 -21.68 -1.98
N SER A 242 -21.01 -22.01 -1.46
CA SER A 242 -19.77 -21.83 -2.22
C SER A 242 -19.88 -22.67 -3.49
N LEU A 243 -19.84 -22.02 -4.65
CA LEU A 243 -19.97 -22.72 -5.93
C LEU A 243 -18.61 -23.28 -6.32
N SER A 244 -18.62 -24.36 -7.11
CA SER A 244 -17.41 -24.90 -7.74
C SER A 244 -16.86 -23.99 -8.84
N LEU A 245 -17.45 -22.83 -9.09
CA LEU A 245 -16.97 -21.82 -10.04
C LEU A 245 -17.38 -20.44 -9.53
N THR A 246 -16.42 -19.57 -9.28
CA THR A 246 -16.67 -18.16 -8.89
C THR A 246 -16.30 -17.23 -10.02
N ARG A 247 -17.23 -16.35 -10.42
CA ARG A 247 -17.01 -15.32 -11.45
C ARG A 247 -16.75 -13.98 -10.81
N ILE A 248 -15.63 -13.35 -11.18
CA ILE A 248 -15.20 -12.06 -10.64
C ILE A 248 -15.02 -11.11 -11.80
N ALA A 249 -15.71 -9.96 -11.77
CA ALA A 249 -15.53 -8.94 -12.78
C ALA A 249 -14.17 -8.24 -12.61
N LEU A 250 -13.44 -8.11 -13.70
CA LEU A 250 -12.19 -7.35 -13.78
C LEU A 250 -12.42 -6.15 -14.69
N LYS A 251 -12.25 -4.92 -14.18
CA LYS A 251 -12.44 -3.68 -14.95
C LYS A 251 -11.08 -3.06 -15.25
N PRO A 252 -10.60 -3.07 -16.50
CA PRO A 252 -9.37 -2.38 -16.87
C PRO A 252 -9.62 -0.88 -17.04
N ILE A 253 -8.76 -0.05 -16.45
CA ILE A 253 -8.71 1.40 -16.64
C ILE A 253 -7.31 1.75 -17.16
N VAL A 254 -7.24 2.35 -18.34
CA VAL A 254 -5.99 2.56 -19.07
C VAL A 254 -5.68 4.06 -19.12
N ALA A 255 -4.75 4.50 -18.28
CA ALA A 255 -4.25 5.89 -18.24
C ALA A 255 -2.97 6.07 -19.08
N THR A 256 -2.35 4.98 -19.49
CA THR A 256 -1.14 4.94 -20.30
C THR A 256 -1.44 5.04 -21.80
N SER A 257 -0.48 5.54 -22.58
CA SER A 257 -0.47 5.40 -24.05
C SER A 257 0.49 4.31 -24.54
N GLN A 258 1.09 3.55 -23.62
CA GLN A 258 2.15 2.60 -23.91
C GLN A 258 1.64 1.20 -24.30
N LEU A 259 0.37 0.91 -24.05
CA LEU A 259 -0.29 -0.35 -24.41
C LEU A 259 -1.22 -0.16 -25.60
N THR A 260 -1.16 -1.09 -26.54
CA THR A 260 -2.22 -1.28 -27.53
C THR A 260 -3.35 -2.14 -26.94
N ALA A 261 -4.48 -2.24 -27.66
CA ALA A 261 -5.55 -3.16 -27.28
C ALA A 261 -5.10 -4.63 -27.31
N GLU A 262 -4.24 -5.01 -28.26
CA GLU A 262 -3.69 -6.37 -28.36
C GLU A 262 -2.76 -6.69 -27.18
N ASP A 263 -1.94 -5.72 -26.76
CA ASP A 263 -1.08 -5.89 -25.57
C ASP A 263 -1.93 -6.10 -24.31
N LEU A 264 -3.00 -5.33 -24.16
CA LEU A 264 -3.92 -5.44 -23.04
C LEU A 264 -4.64 -6.79 -23.03
N ASP A 265 -5.06 -7.30 -24.20
CA ASP A 265 -5.67 -8.63 -24.31
C ASP A 265 -4.71 -9.72 -23.84
N VAL A 266 -3.42 -9.66 -24.21
CA VAL A 266 -2.39 -10.62 -23.76
C VAL A 266 -2.21 -10.57 -22.24
N ILE A 267 -2.04 -9.37 -21.68
CA ILE A 267 -1.83 -9.16 -20.23
C ILE A 267 -3.00 -9.74 -19.42
N LEU A 268 -4.23 -9.41 -19.80
CA LEU A 268 -5.43 -9.81 -19.06
C LEU A 268 -5.74 -11.30 -19.25
N GLU A 269 -5.47 -11.85 -20.43
CA GLU A 269 -5.60 -13.27 -20.70
C GLU A 269 -4.65 -14.11 -19.84
N ARG A 270 -3.41 -13.65 -19.65
CA ARG A 270 -2.43 -14.31 -18.78
C ARG A 270 -2.98 -14.47 -17.35
N ALA A 271 -3.47 -13.39 -16.74
CA ALA A 271 -4.07 -13.46 -15.41
C ALA A 271 -5.31 -14.36 -15.39
N ARG A 272 -6.20 -14.24 -16.39
CA ARG A 272 -7.42 -15.05 -16.50
C ARG A 272 -7.12 -16.55 -16.53
N LEU A 273 -6.15 -16.97 -17.34
CA LEU A 273 -5.79 -18.39 -17.49
C LEU A 273 -5.30 -18.98 -16.17
N VAL A 274 -4.46 -18.27 -15.42
CA VAL A 274 -3.92 -18.80 -14.15
C VAL A 274 -5.02 -18.97 -13.10
N TYR A 275 -5.95 -18.01 -12.96
CA TYR A 275 -7.09 -18.14 -12.05
C TYR A 275 -8.01 -19.31 -12.43
N GLU A 276 -8.28 -19.48 -13.72
CA GLU A 276 -9.15 -20.55 -14.22
C GLU A 276 -8.54 -21.94 -14.03
N GLU A 277 -7.22 -22.07 -14.25
CA GLU A 277 -6.51 -23.33 -14.12
C GLU A 277 -6.34 -23.79 -12.67
N ASN A 278 -6.18 -22.86 -11.72
CA ASN A 278 -5.77 -23.19 -10.36
C ASN A 278 -6.85 -23.04 -9.28
N ALA A 279 -7.83 -22.16 -9.47
CA ALA A 279 -8.75 -21.78 -8.38
C ALA A 279 -10.24 -22.10 -8.66
N ASP A 280 -10.57 -22.63 -9.85
CA ASP A 280 -11.95 -22.62 -10.37
C ASP A 280 -12.57 -21.20 -10.28
N VAL A 281 -11.76 -20.17 -10.57
CA VAL A 281 -12.18 -18.77 -10.60
C VAL A 281 -12.08 -18.27 -12.03
N VAL A 282 -13.16 -17.67 -12.52
CA VAL A 282 -13.20 -17.03 -13.84
C VAL A 282 -13.14 -15.53 -13.66
N LEU A 283 -12.13 -14.90 -14.25
CA LEU A 283 -12.07 -13.44 -14.35
C LEU A 283 -12.87 -12.99 -15.58
N ASP A 284 -14.02 -12.37 -15.34
CA ASP A 284 -14.84 -11.75 -16.37
C ASP A 284 -14.28 -10.36 -16.70
N VAL A 285 -13.39 -10.31 -17.70
CA VAL A 285 -12.78 -9.06 -18.17
C VAL A 285 -13.85 -8.18 -18.83
N LEU A 286 -14.16 -7.07 -18.18
CA LEU A 286 -15.06 -6.03 -18.67
C LEU A 286 -14.38 -5.18 -19.74
N PRO A 287 -15.14 -4.48 -20.60
CA PRO A 287 -14.56 -3.57 -21.58
C PRO A 287 -13.65 -2.52 -20.92
N PRO A 288 -12.43 -2.33 -21.46
CA PRO A 288 -11.47 -1.37 -20.90
C PRO A 288 -11.98 0.06 -21.04
N GLU A 289 -11.65 0.89 -20.05
CA GLU A 289 -11.98 2.31 -20.03
C GLU A 289 -10.71 3.16 -20.14
N SER A 290 -10.68 4.12 -21.05
CA SER A 290 -9.56 5.05 -21.16
C SER A 290 -9.67 6.16 -20.12
N ALA A 291 -8.58 6.44 -19.43
CA ALA A 291 -8.43 7.58 -18.54
C ALA A 291 -7.56 8.67 -19.19
N GLU A 292 -7.63 9.89 -18.64
CA GLU A 292 -6.81 11.00 -19.12
C GLU A 292 -5.30 10.74 -18.91
N SER A 293 -4.46 11.17 -19.85
CA SER A 293 -3.01 10.94 -19.80
C SER A 293 -2.29 11.55 -18.60
N ARG A 294 -2.91 12.52 -17.91
CA ARG A 294 -2.37 13.08 -16.66
C ARG A 294 -2.31 12.05 -15.53
N PHE A 295 -3.07 10.96 -15.63
CA PHE A 295 -3.05 9.85 -14.68
C PHE A 295 -2.02 8.76 -15.04
N ALA A 296 -1.20 8.97 -16.08
CA ALA A 296 -0.11 8.04 -16.39
C ALA A 296 0.96 8.01 -15.30
N LEU A 297 1.06 9.05 -14.48
CA LEU A 297 1.95 9.13 -13.32
C LEU A 297 1.09 9.35 -12.08
N VAL A 298 1.13 8.43 -11.11
CA VAL A 298 0.39 8.56 -9.86
C VAL A 298 1.26 8.17 -8.65
N PRO A 299 0.99 8.71 -7.46
CA PRO A 299 1.61 8.22 -6.22
C PRO A 299 1.12 6.82 -5.82
N GLY A 300 1.97 6.04 -5.17
CA GLY A 300 1.63 4.77 -4.51
C GLY A 300 0.83 4.97 -3.22
N ASP A 301 -0.11 5.90 -3.23
CA ASP A 301 -0.98 6.25 -2.12
C ASP A 301 -2.41 6.39 -2.66
N PHE A 302 -3.28 5.46 -2.30
CA PHE A 302 -4.65 5.46 -2.76
C PHE A 302 -5.48 6.62 -2.19
N SER A 303 -5.07 7.20 -1.06
CA SER A 303 -5.74 8.39 -0.54
C SER A 303 -5.42 9.67 -1.34
N HIS A 304 -4.42 9.60 -2.22
CA HIS A 304 -3.94 10.73 -3.00
C HIS A 304 -4.96 11.23 -4.03
N PRO A 305 -5.25 12.54 -4.15
CA PRO A 305 -6.26 13.11 -5.04
C PRO A 305 -6.22 12.64 -6.50
N SER A 306 -5.04 12.46 -7.11
CA SER A 306 -4.92 11.87 -8.46
C SER A 306 -5.50 10.46 -8.52
N VAL A 307 -5.21 9.62 -7.54
CA VAL A 307 -5.71 8.25 -7.48
C VAL A 307 -7.20 8.24 -7.13
N VAL A 308 -7.64 9.12 -6.24
CA VAL A 308 -9.07 9.33 -5.94
C VAL A 308 -9.84 9.71 -7.20
N GLU A 309 -9.32 10.64 -7.99
CA GLU A 309 -9.99 11.08 -9.21
C GLU A 309 -9.97 9.99 -10.29
N LEU A 310 -8.83 9.32 -10.49
CA LEU A 310 -8.71 8.17 -11.40
C LEU A 310 -9.70 7.05 -11.03
N SER A 311 -9.90 6.81 -9.74
CA SER A 311 -10.77 5.73 -9.26
C SER A 311 -12.24 5.87 -9.67
N ARG A 312 -12.68 7.08 -10.06
CA ARG A 312 -14.05 7.34 -10.54
C ARG A 312 -14.41 6.61 -11.83
N ALA A 313 -13.42 6.22 -12.63
CA ALA A 313 -13.60 5.39 -13.82
C ALA A 313 -13.82 3.90 -13.49
N GLY A 314 -13.72 3.52 -12.21
CA GLY A 314 -13.95 2.16 -11.76
C GLY A 314 -15.42 1.79 -11.59
N GLU A 315 -15.65 0.52 -11.31
CA GLU A 315 -16.94 -0.08 -10.97
C GLU A 315 -16.88 -0.67 -9.56
N ALA A 316 -17.95 -0.51 -8.78
CA ALA A 316 -17.97 -0.93 -7.38
C ALA A 316 -17.85 -2.45 -7.21
N ASP A 317 -18.57 -3.22 -8.02
CA ASP A 317 -18.63 -4.68 -7.94
C ASP A 317 -17.62 -5.39 -8.86
N ALA A 318 -16.48 -4.73 -9.12
CA ALA A 318 -15.37 -5.28 -9.88
C ALA A 318 -14.04 -5.08 -9.14
N VAL A 319 -13.04 -5.86 -9.52
CA VAL A 319 -11.64 -5.50 -9.25
C VAL A 319 -11.21 -4.53 -10.36
N ASN A 320 -10.96 -3.28 -9.99
CA ASN A 320 -10.46 -2.28 -10.95
C ASN A 320 -8.94 -2.40 -11.10
N VAL A 321 -8.45 -2.45 -12.34
CA VAL A 321 -7.02 -2.56 -12.66
C VAL A 321 -6.60 -1.31 -13.41
N TYR A 322 -5.84 -0.46 -12.74
CA TYR A 322 -5.39 0.83 -13.29
C TYR A 322 -3.99 0.68 -13.89
N PHE A 323 -3.91 0.72 -15.22
CA PHE A 323 -2.65 0.71 -15.96
C PHE A 323 -2.11 2.13 -16.11
N VAL A 324 -0.97 2.39 -15.46
CA VAL A 324 -0.27 3.67 -15.44
C VAL A 324 1.16 3.50 -15.95
N ASP A 325 1.80 4.58 -16.40
CA ASP A 325 3.22 4.52 -16.79
C ASP A 325 4.10 4.25 -15.57
N ARG A 326 3.82 4.93 -14.44
CA ARG A 326 4.63 4.77 -13.24
C ARG A 326 3.84 5.08 -11.97
N VAL A 327 4.07 4.24 -10.96
CA VAL A 327 3.70 4.52 -9.57
C VAL A 327 4.92 5.12 -8.86
N THR A 328 4.72 6.25 -8.18
CA THR A 328 5.81 6.98 -7.52
C THR A 328 5.79 6.79 -6.01
N GLY A 329 6.94 6.98 -5.35
CA GLY A 329 7.04 6.92 -3.88
C GLY A 329 7.40 5.57 -3.31
N ILE A 330 7.36 4.55 -4.16
CA ILE A 330 7.80 3.20 -3.86
C ILE A 330 8.74 2.81 -5.01
N ALA A 331 10.04 2.76 -4.72
CA ALA A 331 11.05 2.52 -5.74
C ALA A 331 10.94 1.08 -6.27
N GLY A 332 10.88 0.91 -7.59
CA GLY A 332 10.89 -0.41 -8.23
C GLY A 332 9.58 -1.18 -8.16
N ILE A 333 8.49 -0.58 -7.67
CA ILE A 333 7.19 -1.24 -7.52
C ILE A 333 6.61 -1.63 -8.89
N LEU A 334 6.22 -2.89 -9.07
CA LEU A 334 5.59 -3.39 -10.30
C LEU A 334 4.07 -3.14 -10.29
N GLY A 335 3.45 -3.39 -9.15
CA GLY A 335 2.03 -3.19 -8.93
C GLY A 335 1.75 -2.90 -7.45
N LEU A 336 0.54 -2.45 -7.16
CA LEU A 336 0.13 -2.19 -5.79
C LEU A 336 -1.38 -2.38 -5.64
N ALA A 337 -1.79 -3.30 -4.78
CA ALA A 337 -3.17 -3.43 -4.34
C ALA A 337 -3.50 -2.41 -3.24
N SER A 338 -4.73 -1.89 -3.29
CA SER A 338 -5.19 -0.91 -2.29
C SER A 338 -5.52 -1.49 -0.92
N GLY A 339 -5.66 -2.81 -0.83
CA GLY A 339 -5.65 -3.56 0.41
C GLY A 339 -5.97 -5.04 0.24
N ILE A 340 -6.03 -5.75 1.38
CA ILE A 340 -6.12 -7.22 1.44
C ILE A 340 -7.35 -7.68 2.27
N PRO A 341 -8.56 -7.72 1.69
CA PRO A 341 -8.89 -7.34 0.32
C PRO A 341 -9.04 -5.83 0.15
N SER A 342 -9.12 -5.41 -1.11
CA SER A 342 -9.59 -4.08 -1.51
C SER A 342 -11.06 -3.89 -1.09
N SER A 343 -11.60 -2.68 -1.20
CA SER A 343 -13.00 -2.34 -0.89
C SER A 343 -13.98 -2.84 -1.96
N LEU A 344 -13.94 -4.14 -2.25
CA LEU A 344 -14.79 -4.80 -3.24
C LEU A 344 -16.27 -4.60 -2.92
N GLY A 345 -17.06 -4.15 -3.88
CA GLY A 345 -18.45 -3.74 -3.69
C GLY A 345 -18.61 -2.28 -3.28
N VAL A 346 -17.52 -1.53 -3.12
CA VAL A 346 -17.54 -0.10 -2.79
C VAL A 346 -16.57 0.66 -3.69
N ARG A 347 -17.10 1.36 -4.68
CA ARG A 347 -16.30 2.14 -5.64
C ARG A 347 -15.64 3.32 -4.94
N GLY A 348 -14.32 3.37 -5.04
CA GLY A 348 -13.49 4.45 -4.54
C GLY A 348 -12.02 4.12 -4.78
N PRO A 349 -11.09 4.93 -4.25
CA PRO A 349 -9.67 4.69 -4.46
C PRO A 349 -9.20 3.34 -3.92
N TRP A 350 -9.82 2.82 -2.85
CA TRP A 350 -9.43 1.54 -2.27
C TRP A 350 -10.08 0.32 -2.93
N ASN A 351 -10.68 0.47 -4.12
CA ASN A 351 -11.31 -0.63 -4.85
C ASN A 351 -10.52 -0.93 -6.12
N GLY A 352 -9.32 -1.51 -5.96
CA GLY A 352 -8.54 -1.97 -7.11
C GLY A 352 -7.04 -2.01 -6.87
N VAL A 353 -6.32 -2.08 -7.99
CA VAL A 353 -4.88 -2.26 -8.07
C VAL A 353 -4.27 -1.29 -9.07
N LEU A 354 -3.08 -0.77 -8.78
CA LEU A 354 -2.25 -0.02 -9.73
C LEU A 354 -1.25 -0.98 -10.37
N VAL A 355 -1.00 -0.84 -11.67
CA VAL A 355 0.04 -1.57 -12.41
C VAL A 355 0.94 -0.57 -13.12
N ALA A 356 2.22 -0.53 -12.72
CA ALA A 356 3.20 0.44 -13.19
C ALA A 356 4.02 -0.13 -14.35
N LEU A 357 3.79 0.34 -15.57
CA LEU A 357 4.41 -0.28 -16.75
C LEU A 357 5.93 -0.07 -16.82
N ASP A 358 6.43 1.13 -16.52
CA ASP A 358 7.85 1.50 -16.69
C ASP A 358 8.82 0.58 -15.93
N THR A 359 8.37 -0.03 -14.83
CA THR A 359 9.15 -0.95 -14.01
C THR A 359 9.25 -2.36 -14.57
N HIS A 360 8.43 -2.72 -15.57
CA HIS A 360 8.54 -3.99 -16.33
C HIS A 360 9.53 -3.90 -17.50
N ARG A 361 10.24 -2.77 -17.66
CA ARG A 361 11.28 -2.63 -18.69
C ARG A 361 12.63 -3.11 -18.19
N LEU A 362 13.17 -4.13 -18.85
CA LEU A 362 14.59 -4.48 -18.73
C LEU A 362 15.43 -3.61 -19.70
N GLY A 363 15.81 -2.42 -19.24
CA GLY A 363 16.65 -1.49 -20.00
C GLY A 363 15.89 -0.76 -21.12
N GLN A 364 16.28 -0.99 -22.38
CA GLN A 364 15.64 -0.38 -23.56
C GLN A 364 14.71 -1.36 -24.31
N ALA A 365 14.49 -2.55 -23.74
CA ALA A 365 13.60 -3.55 -24.31
C ALA A 365 12.11 -3.11 -24.19
N PRO A 366 11.22 -3.61 -25.06
CA PRO A 366 9.79 -3.56 -24.82
C PRO A 366 9.43 -4.16 -23.44
N PHE A 367 8.30 -3.78 -22.87
CA PHE A 367 7.79 -4.42 -21.66
C PHE A 367 7.50 -5.89 -21.94
N ASP A 368 7.84 -6.75 -20.99
CA ASP A 368 7.41 -8.13 -21.03
C ASP A 368 5.93 -8.20 -20.63
N LEU A 369 5.05 -8.44 -21.62
CA LEU A 369 3.61 -8.47 -21.41
C LEU A 369 3.17 -9.60 -20.47
N GLU A 370 3.89 -10.73 -20.47
CA GLU A 370 3.61 -11.84 -19.56
C GLU A 370 3.93 -11.43 -18.12
N MET A 371 5.04 -10.72 -17.90
CA MET A 371 5.40 -10.19 -16.59
C MET A 371 4.39 -9.16 -16.07
N VAL A 372 3.85 -8.30 -16.95
CA VAL A 372 2.77 -7.39 -16.58
C VAL A 372 1.50 -8.19 -16.23
N GLY A 373 1.21 -9.26 -16.98
CA GLY A 373 0.13 -10.20 -16.67
C GLY A 373 0.29 -10.89 -15.31
N ASP A 374 1.50 -11.34 -14.97
CA ASP A 374 1.83 -11.93 -13.67
C ASP A 374 1.69 -10.89 -12.53
N THR A 375 2.02 -9.62 -12.80
CA THR A 375 1.78 -8.53 -11.84
C THR A 375 0.28 -8.30 -11.64
N VAL A 376 -0.52 -8.28 -12.71
CA VAL A 376 -1.98 -8.20 -12.59
C VAL A 376 -2.52 -9.36 -11.77
N LEU A 377 -2.05 -10.59 -12.04
CA LEU A 377 -2.41 -11.79 -11.29
C LEU A 377 -2.13 -11.65 -9.79
N HIS A 378 -0.91 -11.23 -9.44
CA HIS A 378 -0.44 -11.01 -8.07
C HIS A 378 -1.27 -9.96 -7.32
N GLU A 379 -1.40 -8.77 -7.90
CA GLU A 379 -2.14 -7.67 -7.25
C GLU A 379 -3.63 -7.95 -7.15
N VAL A 380 -4.22 -8.61 -8.15
CA VAL A 380 -5.60 -9.09 -8.06
C VAL A 380 -5.73 -10.10 -6.93
N GLY A 381 -4.72 -10.94 -6.67
CA GLY A 381 -4.70 -11.87 -5.53
C GLY A 381 -4.81 -11.14 -4.20
N HIS A 382 -4.03 -10.08 -4.03
CA HIS A 382 -4.15 -9.18 -2.89
C HIS A 382 -5.52 -8.51 -2.81
N ALA A 383 -6.01 -7.94 -3.91
CA ALA A 383 -7.31 -7.29 -3.96
C ALA A 383 -8.46 -8.24 -3.56
N LEU A 384 -8.31 -9.53 -3.82
CA LEU A 384 -9.23 -10.61 -3.45
C LEU A 384 -9.00 -11.18 -2.05
N GLY A 385 -7.91 -10.81 -1.37
CA GLY A 385 -7.71 -11.07 0.06
C GLY A 385 -6.60 -12.05 0.42
N LEU A 386 -5.73 -12.42 -0.52
CA LEU A 386 -4.53 -13.21 -0.26
C LEU A 386 -3.35 -12.33 0.18
N PHE A 387 -2.52 -12.81 1.08
CA PHE A 387 -1.28 -12.15 1.51
C PHE A 387 -0.09 -12.75 0.78
N HIS A 388 1.09 -12.13 0.90
CA HIS A 388 2.30 -12.80 0.48
C HIS A 388 2.48 -14.11 1.25
N THR A 389 2.78 -15.21 0.54
CA THR A 389 3.05 -16.50 1.20
C THR A 389 4.28 -16.41 2.10
N THR A 390 5.29 -15.67 1.62
CA THR A 390 6.49 -15.31 2.34
C THR A 390 6.89 -13.88 1.96
N GLU A 391 7.12 -13.04 2.97
CA GLU A 391 7.66 -11.68 2.78
C GLU A 391 9.16 -11.70 2.44
N GLU A 392 9.68 -10.59 1.91
CA GLU A 392 11.08 -10.38 1.49
C GLU A 392 12.14 -11.00 2.41
N ASP A 393 11.98 -10.84 3.73
CA ASP A 393 12.97 -11.25 4.73
C ASP A 393 12.75 -12.66 5.28
N GLY A 394 11.72 -13.37 4.82
CA GLY A 394 11.34 -14.70 5.28
C GLY A 394 10.78 -14.77 6.69
N ARG A 395 10.43 -13.64 7.33
CA ARG A 395 10.03 -13.61 8.75
C ARG A 395 8.52 -13.60 8.96
N LEU A 396 7.77 -13.18 7.94
CA LEU A 396 6.32 -13.11 7.93
C LEU A 396 5.80 -13.97 6.78
N HIS A 397 4.68 -14.65 7.04
CA HIS A 397 4.04 -15.59 6.14
C HIS A 397 2.53 -15.37 6.16
N ASP A 398 1.83 -15.83 5.13
CA ASP A 398 0.38 -15.74 5.10
C ASP A 398 -0.28 -16.63 6.18
N PRO A 399 -1.52 -16.32 6.61
CA PRO A 399 -2.22 -17.11 7.62
C PRO A 399 -2.86 -18.39 7.05
N ILE A 400 -2.30 -18.97 5.98
CA ILE A 400 -2.84 -20.13 5.27
C ILE A 400 -1.96 -21.35 5.60
N ALA A 401 -2.58 -22.48 5.94
CA ALA A 401 -1.82 -23.58 6.57
C ALA A 401 -1.09 -24.49 5.56
N ASP A 402 -1.52 -24.49 4.30
CA ASP A 402 -1.00 -25.36 3.24
C ASP A 402 -0.07 -24.63 2.25
N THR A 403 0.28 -23.38 2.54
CA THR A 403 1.36 -22.62 1.87
C THR A 403 2.69 -22.93 2.57
N PRO A 404 3.69 -23.48 1.86
CA PRO A 404 5.00 -23.72 2.45
C PRO A 404 5.69 -22.39 2.83
N GLU A 405 6.13 -22.24 4.08
CA GLU A 405 6.89 -21.06 4.52
C GLU A 405 8.35 -21.16 4.05
N CYS A 406 8.89 -20.10 3.42
CA CYS A 406 10.31 -19.98 3.10
C CYS A 406 11.03 -19.15 4.18
N PRO A 407 11.74 -19.77 5.15
CA PRO A 407 12.31 -19.06 6.30
C PRO A 407 13.60 -18.30 5.94
N PRO A 408 14.10 -17.42 6.83
CA PRO A 408 15.33 -16.65 6.57
C PRO A 408 16.59 -17.51 6.46
N SER A 409 16.52 -18.80 6.79
CA SER A 409 17.62 -19.75 6.56
C SER A 409 17.80 -20.16 5.10
N ASN A 410 16.83 -19.81 4.25
CA ASN A 410 16.88 -20.04 2.81
C ASN A 410 17.61 -18.92 2.06
N ASP A 411 17.91 -17.79 2.71
CA ASP A 411 18.81 -16.77 2.17
C ASP A 411 20.25 -17.33 2.14
N VAL A 412 20.57 -18.05 1.06
CA VAL A 412 21.83 -18.77 0.90
C VAL A 412 22.96 -17.80 0.61
N ASN A 413 22.64 -16.68 -0.03
CA ASN A 413 23.61 -15.69 -0.46
C ASN A 413 23.93 -14.65 0.65
N GLY A 414 23.03 -14.49 1.63
CA GLY A 414 23.20 -13.70 2.84
C GLY A 414 22.98 -12.19 2.65
N ASP A 415 22.23 -11.77 1.64
CA ASP A 415 21.91 -10.36 1.37
C ASP A 415 20.66 -9.86 2.12
N GLY A 416 19.94 -10.76 2.79
CA GLY A 416 18.75 -10.49 3.57
C GLY A 416 17.45 -10.51 2.77
N ILE A 417 17.48 -10.95 1.51
CA ILE A 417 16.35 -10.93 0.58
C ILE A 417 16.14 -12.32 0.00
N LEU A 418 14.94 -12.89 0.16
CA LEU A 418 14.61 -14.20 -0.40
C LEU A 418 14.21 -14.10 -1.87
N THR A 419 14.87 -14.87 -2.72
CA THR A 419 14.58 -14.95 -4.15
C THR A 419 13.85 -16.24 -4.52
N VAL A 420 13.34 -16.33 -5.75
CA VAL A 420 12.60 -17.52 -6.20
C VAL A 420 13.47 -18.78 -6.18
N ASP A 421 14.76 -18.72 -6.54
CA ASP A 421 15.65 -19.89 -6.50
C ASP A 421 15.93 -20.38 -5.07
N GLU A 422 15.94 -19.48 -4.09
CA GLU A 422 16.11 -19.82 -2.68
C GLU A 422 14.87 -20.52 -2.09
N CYS A 423 13.70 -20.28 -2.70
CA CYS A 423 12.40 -20.78 -2.27
C CYS A 423 11.73 -21.73 -3.28
N GLU A 424 12.44 -22.20 -4.33
CA GLU A 424 11.90 -23.01 -5.43
C GLU A 424 11.18 -24.28 -4.93
N LEU A 425 11.72 -24.93 -3.90
CA LEU A 425 11.17 -26.17 -3.35
C LEU A 425 10.06 -25.94 -2.31
N LEU A 426 9.67 -24.69 -2.10
CA LEU A 426 8.69 -24.25 -1.10
C LEU A 426 7.55 -23.50 -1.81
N ASP A 427 7.57 -22.17 -1.79
CA ASP A 427 6.51 -21.29 -2.30
C ASP A 427 6.99 -20.32 -3.39
N GLY A 428 8.24 -20.41 -3.87
CA GLY A 428 8.79 -19.44 -4.83
C GLY A 428 8.03 -19.32 -6.17
N TYR A 429 7.27 -20.35 -6.57
CA TYR A 429 6.42 -20.33 -7.77
C TYR A 429 4.95 -19.96 -7.49
N ASN A 430 4.60 -19.73 -6.23
CA ASN A 430 3.29 -19.22 -5.85
C ASN A 430 3.13 -17.80 -6.39
N PHE A 431 1.99 -17.47 -7.01
CA PHE A 431 1.80 -16.12 -7.55
C PHE A 431 1.63 -15.04 -6.47
N LEU A 432 1.55 -15.42 -5.18
CA LEU A 432 1.64 -14.51 -4.04
C LEU A 432 3.03 -14.48 -3.38
N PHE A 433 4.03 -15.20 -3.89
CA PHE A 433 5.39 -14.99 -3.39
C PHE A 433 5.87 -13.59 -3.78
N TRP A 434 6.48 -12.86 -2.84
CA TRP A 434 6.66 -11.40 -2.91
C TRP A 434 7.45 -10.89 -4.13
N THR A 435 8.26 -11.75 -4.76
CA THR A 435 9.05 -11.38 -5.93
C THR A 435 9.05 -12.47 -7.00
N PRO A 436 8.95 -12.11 -8.30
CA PRO A 436 9.22 -13.04 -9.38
C PRO A 436 10.73 -13.19 -9.67
N MET A 437 11.62 -12.52 -8.93
CA MET A 437 13.04 -12.45 -9.25
C MET A 437 13.84 -13.68 -8.78
N TYR A 438 14.66 -14.19 -9.68
CA TYR A 438 15.82 -15.02 -9.36
C TYR A 438 17.00 -14.15 -8.93
N GLY A 439 17.94 -14.73 -8.16
CA GLY A 439 19.17 -14.05 -7.72
C GLY A 439 20.11 -13.60 -8.86
N ASP A 440 19.91 -14.09 -10.09
CA ASP A 440 20.65 -13.68 -11.29
C ASP A 440 19.87 -12.69 -12.18
N ALA A 441 18.79 -12.11 -11.65
CA ALA A 441 17.91 -11.14 -12.29
C ALA A 441 17.14 -11.67 -13.51
N PHE A 442 17.01 -12.99 -13.65
CA PHE A 442 15.94 -13.59 -14.45
C PHE A 442 14.63 -13.59 -13.65
N LEU A 443 13.53 -13.76 -14.36
CA LEU A 443 12.19 -13.79 -13.79
C LEU A 443 11.61 -15.19 -13.87
N ALA A 444 11.03 -15.65 -12.77
CA ALA A 444 10.27 -16.88 -12.70
C ALA A 444 8.83 -16.63 -13.14
N VAL A 445 8.23 -17.65 -13.74
CA VAL A 445 6.80 -17.68 -14.02
C VAL A 445 6.09 -18.12 -12.74
N GLN A 446 5.47 -17.19 -12.03
CA GLN A 446 4.68 -17.51 -10.84
C GLN A 446 3.24 -17.80 -11.23
N HIS A 447 2.76 -19.00 -10.93
CA HIS A 447 1.48 -19.50 -11.45
C HIS A 447 0.80 -20.50 -10.51
N GLU A 448 1.42 -20.83 -9.39
CA GLU A 448 0.89 -21.81 -8.45
C GLU A 448 0.09 -21.13 -7.33
N ILE A 449 -0.87 -21.85 -6.76
CA ILE A 449 -1.50 -21.55 -5.48
C ILE A 449 -1.78 -22.84 -4.71
N SER A 450 -1.92 -22.70 -3.39
CA SER A 450 -2.36 -23.78 -2.53
C SER A 450 -3.87 -24.04 -2.64
N SER A 451 -4.31 -25.17 -2.10
CA SER A 451 -5.74 -25.54 -2.11
C SER A 451 -6.58 -24.65 -1.20
N GLU A 452 -6.04 -24.19 -0.07
CA GLU A 452 -6.73 -23.23 0.79
C GLU A 452 -6.73 -21.82 0.22
N GLN A 453 -5.68 -21.39 -0.51
CA GLN A 453 -5.72 -20.13 -1.28
C GLN A 453 -6.84 -20.15 -2.33
N ALA A 454 -6.97 -21.24 -3.11
CA ALA A 454 -8.09 -21.43 -4.03
C ALA A 454 -9.46 -21.37 -3.32
N MET A 455 -9.55 -21.96 -2.12
CA MET A 455 -10.76 -21.88 -1.30
C MET A 455 -11.07 -20.41 -0.92
N VAL A 456 -10.10 -19.64 -0.45
CA VAL A 456 -10.29 -18.21 -0.11
C VAL A 456 -10.79 -17.43 -1.34
N LEU A 457 -10.17 -17.64 -2.50
CA LEU A 457 -10.56 -17.00 -3.76
C LEU A 457 -11.99 -17.39 -4.20
N SER A 458 -12.41 -18.63 -4.00
CA SER A 458 -13.80 -19.04 -4.27
C SER A 458 -14.82 -18.41 -3.31
N HIS A 459 -14.36 -17.82 -2.20
CA HIS A 459 -15.15 -17.16 -1.16
C HIS A 459 -14.99 -15.64 -1.13
N VAL A 460 -14.50 -15.01 -2.22
CA VAL A 460 -14.48 -13.54 -2.31
C VAL A 460 -15.89 -12.95 -2.14
N VAL A 461 -15.97 -11.72 -1.63
CA VAL A 461 -17.24 -11.09 -1.25
C VAL A 461 -18.06 -10.54 -2.42
N ILE A 462 -17.41 -10.29 -3.56
CA ILE A 462 -18.06 -9.97 -4.84
C ILE A 462 -18.02 -11.20 -5.74
N GLY A 463 -18.98 -11.33 -6.64
CA GLY A 463 -19.04 -12.42 -7.60
C GLY A 463 -20.25 -13.33 -7.42
N GLY A 464 -20.73 -13.86 -8.53
CA GLY A 464 -22.01 -14.55 -8.62
C GLY A 464 -21.92 -15.91 -9.31
N ALA A 465 -23.03 -16.65 -9.21
CA ALA A 465 -23.30 -17.78 -10.11
C ALA A 465 -23.54 -17.23 -11.54
N PRO A 466 -23.27 -18.02 -12.60
CA PRO A 466 -23.65 -17.68 -13.97
C PRO A 466 -25.15 -17.42 -14.16
#